data_AF-A0A6H5JUH8-F1
#
_entry.id   AF-A0A6H5JUH8-F1
#
_cell.length_a   1.000
_cell.length_b   1.000
_cell.length_c   1.000
_cell.angle_alpha   90.00
_cell.angle_beta   90.00
_cell.angle_gamma   90.00
#
_symmetry.space_group_name_H-M   'P 1'
#
loop_
_entity.id
_entity.type
_entity.pdbx_description
1 polymer ?
#
loop_
_entity_poly.entity_id
_entity_poly.type
_entity_poly.pdbx_seq_one_letter_code
_entity_poly.pdbx_strand_id
1 'polypeptide(L)'
;MKYLIHFSQQHESFWLPELDTLLELNGVEPAAAYDHDTAWAIVSRGHKTSPFLVVEVPSEEVVVAVAARAILIRKVLELWGEGDTPEEAAEAVKKFPEEIKRPFFAEDVTWSVTVGSAGYSVKLQEQERLRMMFSFLPFKGRVRLRNPQHLFQVFGDYESEDEYREGRLPEHVYFGREVAQGNRDLVAAFDLKKRPYLGPTSMDNELALVMANMALVGKGKLCFDPFVGTGSILVACAHFGGVCVGTDIDVRVLKGKKGRNVFTNFDKYGLPRPELVRSDNALYGRHFRVMELYDCIVTDPPYGIRAGARKSGREGEARIVKPDERFDHMPHTQHYPVEDVLVDLLEVAAQTLALGGRLCYLLASTWEFDLQRDLPRHPCLELSHHSMQGLTQLLCRRLITMTKTCRYDPLRREEYIAACRLHQTSGERGSAFAAAAAAATEEDGGFRQRQQQQQAGEVRSRTPPLAPGAAGTAVGASGGNAAADAAAAAADGLTSVLPRERTKQMTRRGELTSGNVWYAAMGNSRGGGGGSGSSPSNTTSSRGRQTASNNNGSGGCGGEVGGGTPAGGREGGGIATEGEVLEGGGARKSGEDSGGDGDTVGVDRVTMTIPG
;
A
#
# COMPACT_ATOMS: atom_id res chain seq x y z
N MET A 1 13.67 5.20 22.60
CA MET A 1 14.79 4.30 22.26
C MET A 1 14.98 4.36 20.76
N LYS A 2 16.20 4.58 20.28
CA LYS A 2 16.48 4.72 18.85
C LYS A 2 16.50 3.39 18.12
N TYR A 3 15.84 3.37 16.95
CA TYR A 3 15.88 2.28 16.00
C TYR A 3 16.20 2.80 14.60
N LEU A 4 17.03 2.08 13.86
CA LEU A 4 17.34 2.37 12.47
C LEU A 4 16.42 1.56 11.55
N ILE A 5 15.53 2.25 10.83
CA ILE A 5 14.78 1.71 9.72
C ILE A 5 15.68 1.70 8.48
N HIS A 6 15.79 0.56 7.79
CA HIS A 6 16.43 0.45 6.48
C HIS A 6 15.36 0.08 5.45
N PHE A 7 15.07 0.98 4.52
CA PHE A 7 14.07 0.82 3.46
C PHE A 7 14.60 0.03 2.23
N SER A 8 13.69 -0.44 1.38
CA SER A 8 14.01 -1.00 0.06
C SER A 8 14.27 0.12 -0.94
N GLN A 9 15.25 -0.04 -1.84
CA GLN A 9 15.62 0.91 -2.91
C GLN A 9 14.57 1.04 -4.04
N GLN A 10 13.29 1.00 -3.70
CA GLN A 10 12.13 1.11 -4.58
C GLN A 10 11.07 1.92 -3.85
N HIS A 11 10.29 2.71 -4.58
CA HIS A 11 9.17 3.48 -4.05
C HIS A 11 9.54 4.46 -2.92
N GLU A 12 10.61 5.24 -3.12
CA GLU A 12 11.13 6.25 -2.16
C GLU A 12 10.05 7.17 -1.59
N SER A 13 9.19 7.72 -2.45
CA SER A 13 8.07 8.59 -2.08
C SER A 13 6.93 7.89 -1.30
N PHE A 14 7.06 6.60 -1.04
CA PHE A 14 6.12 5.78 -0.26
C PHE A 14 6.74 5.30 1.07
N TRP A 15 8.03 5.52 1.33
CA TRP A 15 8.71 5.05 2.54
C TRP A 15 8.14 5.65 3.84
N LEU A 16 8.12 6.99 3.93
CA LEU A 16 7.54 7.69 5.08
C LEU A 16 6.02 7.44 5.16
N PRO A 17 5.23 7.59 4.08
CA PRO A 17 3.79 7.30 4.13
C PRO A 17 3.43 5.87 4.57
N GLU A 18 4.15 4.83 4.13
CA GLU A 18 3.88 3.49 4.64
C GLU A 18 4.23 3.39 6.14
N LEU A 19 5.40 3.88 6.55
CA LEU A 19 5.84 3.88 7.94
C LEU A 19 4.82 4.57 8.86
N ASP A 20 4.31 5.74 8.48
CA ASP A 20 3.33 6.51 9.24
C ASP A 20 2.06 5.71 9.48
N THR A 21 1.50 5.11 8.42
CA THR A 21 0.28 4.29 8.56
C THR A 21 0.48 3.02 9.38
N LEU A 22 1.71 2.51 9.44
CA LEU A 22 2.05 1.36 10.28
C LEU A 22 2.30 1.75 11.75
N LEU A 23 2.84 2.94 12.01
CA LEU A 23 2.91 3.52 13.35
C LEU A 23 1.48 3.77 13.89
N GLU A 24 0.61 4.39 13.09
CA GLU A 24 -0.81 4.59 13.42
C GLU A 24 -1.52 3.26 13.73
N LEU A 25 -1.31 2.22 12.92
CA LEU A 25 -1.89 0.88 13.15
C LEU A 25 -1.42 0.22 14.46
N ASN A 26 -0.28 0.65 15.01
CA ASN A 26 0.25 0.21 16.30
C ASN A 26 0.02 1.22 17.44
N GLY A 27 -0.80 2.27 17.20
CA GLY A 27 -1.17 3.26 18.21
C GLY A 27 -0.09 4.29 18.52
N VAL A 28 0.89 4.49 17.64
CA VAL A 28 1.93 5.51 17.75
C VAL A 28 1.66 6.64 16.75
N GLU A 29 1.64 7.87 17.24
CA GLU A 29 1.56 9.07 16.40
C GLU A 29 2.91 9.27 15.67
N PRO A 30 2.94 9.43 14.33
CA PRO A 30 4.19 9.52 13.58
C PRO A 30 5.14 10.63 14.06
N ALA A 31 4.60 11.80 14.41
CA ALA A 31 5.37 12.94 14.94
C ALA A 31 5.99 12.67 16.34
N ALA A 32 5.53 11.65 17.06
CA ALA A 32 6.16 11.19 18.30
C ALA A 32 7.28 10.15 18.04
N ALA A 33 7.36 9.59 16.83
CA ALA A 33 8.39 8.64 16.43
C ALA A 33 9.56 9.29 15.67
N TYR A 34 9.29 10.32 14.86
CA TYR A 34 10.33 11.10 14.17
C TYR A 34 9.82 12.47 13.69
N ASP A 35 10.75 13.41 13.45
CA ASP A 35 10.43 14.70 12.83
C ASP A 35 10.33 14.53 11.30
N HIS A 36 9.14 14.79 10.74
CA HIS A 36 8.86 14.47 9.33
C HIS A 36 9.62 15.37 8.35
N ASP A 37 9.81 16.66 8.65
CA ASP A 37 10.55 17.58 7.77
C ASP A 37 12.04 17.20 7.70
N THR A 38 12.65 16.89 8.84
CA THR A 38 14.02 16.38 8.93
C THR A 38 14.16 15.01 8.27
N ALA A 39 13.21 14.11 8.47
CA ALA A 39 13.22 12.78 7.86
C ALA A 39 13.10 12.84 6.33
N TRP A 40 12.25 13.72 5.79
CA TRP A 40 12.20 13.93 4.35
C TRP A 40 13.52 14.51 3.83
N ALA A 41 14.13 15.47 4.52
CA ALA A 41 15.45 16.00 4.14
C ALA A 41 16.57 14.93 4.18
N ILE A 42 16.54 13.99 5.12
CA ILE A 42 17.46 12.83 5.19
C ILE A 42 17.21 11.85 4.04
N VAL A 43 15.94 11.55 3.76
CA VAL A 43 15.52 10.59 2.72
C VAL A 43 15.64 11.15 1.31
N SER A 44 15.56 12.47 1.11
CA SER A 44 15.69 13.13 -0.20
C SER A 44 16.79 14.21 -0.20
N ARG A 45 18.06 13.78 -0.12
CA ARG A 45 19.27 14.63 -0.23
C ARG A 45 19.45 15.16 -1.66
N GLY A 46 18.59 16.08 -2.07
CA GLY A 46 18.58 16.69 -3.41
C GLY A 46 18.25 15.66 -4.51
N HIS A 47 19.29 15.14 -5.17
CA HIS A 47 19.16 14.11 -6.22
C HIS A 47 19.42 12.68 -5.72
N LYS A 48 19.74 12.48 -4.43
CA LYS A 48 20.14 11.19 -3.86
C LYS A 48 19.29 10.86 -2.64
N THR A 49 19.03 9.57 -2.42
CA THR A 49 18.15 9.08 -1.36
C THR A 49 18.90 8.18 -0.39
N SER A 50 18.93 8.55 0.89
CA SER A 50 19.42 7.65 1.94
C SER A 50 18.29 6.68 2.30
N PRO A 51 18.47 5.36 2.22
CA PRO A 51 17.45 4.39 2.59
C PRO A 51 17.36 4.18 4.11
N PHE A 52 17.93 5.07 4.92
CA PHE A 52 18.00 4.97 6.37
C PHE A 52 17.21 6.10 7.06
N LEU A 53 16.48 5.74 8.10
CA LEU A 53 15.83 6.68 9.00
C LEU A 53 15.97 6.21 10.45
N VAL A 54 16.33 7.12 11.35
CA VAL A 54 16.32 6.86 12.79
C VAL A 54 14.98 7.29 13.37
N VAL A 55 14.33 6.40 14.12
CA VAL A 55 13.04 6.63 14.79
C VAL A 55 13.13 6.29 16.27
N GLU A 56 12.31 6.93 17.10
CA GLU A 56 12.20 6.66 18.54
C GLU A 56 10.80 6.17 18.91
N VAL A 57 10.61 4.85 19.00
CA VAL A 57 9.31 4.26 19.39
C VAL A 57 9.28 3.88 20.88
N PRO A 58 8.07 3.69 21.48
CA PRO A 58 7.93 3.34 22.89
C PRO A 58 8.57 1.99 23.30
N SER A 59 8.60 0.98 22.42
CA SER A 59 9.17 -0.33 22.72
C SER A 59 9.58 -1.13 21.47
N GLU A 60 10.33 -2.23 21.65
CA GLU A 60 10.78 -3.11 20.55
C GLU A 60 9.59 -3.81 19.86
N GLU A 61 8.55 -4.16 20.61
CA GLU A 61 7.34 -4.80 20.09
C GLU A 61 6.65 -3.95 19.02
N VAL A 62 6.69 -2.61 19.15
CA VAL A 62 6.12 -1.68 18.15
C VAL A 62 6.87 -1.79 16.82
N VAL A 63 8.20 -1.64 16.81
CA VAL A 63 8.98 -1.73 15.56
C VAL A 63 8.97 -3.13 14.96
N VAL A 64 8.91 -4.18 15.79
CA VAL A 64 8.70 -5.55 15.33
C VAL A 64 7.34 -5.71 14.65
N ALA A 65 6.26 -5.16 15.22
CA ALA A 65 4.92 -5.22 14.63
C ALA A 65 4.77 -4.36 13.36
N VAL A 66 5.42 -3.19 13.30
CA VAL A 66 5.55 -2.37 12.09
C VAL A 66 6.27 -3.15 10.99
N ALA A 67 7.47 -3.67 11.26
CA ALA A 67 8.28 -4.38 10.28
C ALA A 67 7.62 -5.69 9.78
N ALA A 68 6.98 -6.45 10.67
CA ALA A 68 6.24 -7.67 10.33
C ALA A 68 5.07 -7.44 9.35
N ARG A 69 4.70 -6.18 9.10
CA ARG A 69 3.66 -5.79 8.14
C ARG A 69 4.17 -4.92 6.98
N ALA A 70 5.26 -4.18 7.19
CA ALA A 70 5.84 -3.28 6.20
C ALA A 70 6.30 -4.00 4.93
N ILE A 71 6.06 -3.37 3.79
CA ILE A 71 6.50 -3.85 2.48
C ILE A 71 7.77 -3.14 2.06
N LEU A 72 7.90 -1.84 2.34
CA LEU A 72 9.02 -1.01 1.90
C LEU A 72 10.16 -0.96 2.93
N ILE A 73 9.99 -1.50 4.13
CA ILE A 73 11.10 -1.76 5.05
C ILE A 73 11.82 -3.06 4.60
N ARG A 74 13.15 -3.08 4.69
CA ARG A 74 13.97 -4.31 4.60
C ARG A 74 14.25 -4.88 5.98
N LYS A 75 14.64 -4.04 6.94
CA LYS A 75 14.99 -4.43 8.31
C LYS A 75 14.92 -3.25 9.27
N VAL A 76 14.88 -3.58 10.56
CA VAL A 76 14.99 -2.62 11.67
C VAL A 76 16.10 -3.08 12.62
N LEU A 77 16.95 -2.14 13.03
CA LEU A 77 17.98 -2.37 14.04
C LEU A 77 17.67 -1.56 15.30
N GLU A 78 17.85 -2.13 16.48
CA GLU A 78 18.08 -1.38 17.72
C GLU A 78 19.44 -0.67 17.58
N LEU A 79 19.43 0.67 17.57
CA LEU A 79 20.59 1.47 17.21
C LEU A 79 21.46 1.72 18.43
N TRP A 80 22.67 1.16 18.44
CA TRP A 80 23.62 1.30 19.54
C TRP A 80 24.60 2.45 19.33
N GLY A 81 24.88 2.82 18.08
CA GLY A 81 25.74 3.96 17.78
C GLY A 81 25.73 4.32 16.29
N GLU A 82 26.00 5.59 16.03
CA GLU A 82 26.00 6.20 14.71
C GLU A 82 27.09 7.28 14.64
N GLY A 83 27.55 7.66 13.44
CA GLY A 83 28.61 8.65 13.23
C GLY A 83 29.09 8.72 11.78
N ASP A 84 29.68 9.84 11.37
CA ASP A 84 30.12 10.07 9.98
C ASP A 84 31.40 9.25 9.64
N THR A 85 32.08 8.72 10.66
CA THR A 85 33.19 7.76 10.52
C THR A 85 32.93 6.43 11.27
N PRO A 86 33.52 5.30 10.83
CA PRO A 86 33.50 4.04 11.57
C PRO A 86 34.00 4.17 13.02
N GLU A 87 34.99 5.05 13.21
CA GLU A 87 35.63 5.33 14.48
C GLU A 87 34.71 6.11 15.44
N GLU A 88 33.94 7.09 14.95
CA GLU A 88 32.89 7.78 15.74
C GLU A 88 31.73 6.85 16.10
N ALA A 89 31.25 6.04 15.16
CA ALA A 89 30.21 5.04 15.43
C ALA A 89 30.68 4.02 16.49
N ALA A 90 31.96 3.62 16.47
CA ALA A 90 32.55 2.80 17.52
C ALA A 90 32.59 3.51 18.88
N GLU A 91 32.92 4.80 18.94
CA GLU A 91 32.85 5.60 20.17
C GLU A 91 31.41 5.80 20.68
N ALA A 92 30.41 5.88 19.79
CA ALA A 92 29.00 5.91 20.17
C ALA A 92 28.57 4.59 20.83
N VAL A 93 28.90 3.44 20.24
CA VAL A 93 28.60 2.10 20.80
C VAL A 93 29.27 1.86 22.16
N LYS A 94 30.46 2.44 22.42
CA LYS A 94 31.09 2.42 23.75
C LYS A 94 30.26 3.17 24.79
N LYS A 95 29.69 4.33 24.42
CA LYS A 95 28.89 5.21 25.29
C LYS A 95 27.45 4.71 25.50
N PHE A 96 26.94 3.84 24.63
CA PHE A 96 25.61 3.24 24.77
C PHE A 96 25.47 2.47 26.10
N PRO A 97 24.28 2.41 26.74
CA PRO A 97 24.13 1.83 28.08
C PRO A 97 24.51 0.35 28.17
N GLU A 98 25.33 0.00 29.16
CA GLU A 98 25.93 -1.33 29.30
C GLU A 98 24.94 -2.36 29.85
N GLU A 99 23.99 -1.93 30.68
CA GLU A 99 22.90 -2.76 31.18
C GLU A 99 21.98 -3.29 30.08
N ILE A 100 21.88 -2.56 28.95
CA ILE A 100 21.11 -2.95 27.76
C ILE A 100 21.92 -3.90 26.86
N LYS A 101 23.23 -3.67 26.70
CA LYS A 101 24.12 -4.52 25.88
C LYS A 101 24.43 -5.87 26.52
N ARG A 102 24.67 -5.89 27.84
CA ARG A 102 25.16 -7.04 28.62
C ARG A 102 24.42 -8.37 28.39
N PRO A 103 23.07 -8.45 28.27
CA PRO A 103 22.37 -9.71 28.00
C PRO A 103 22.84 -10.41 26.71
N PHE A 104 23.17 -9.65 25.68
CA PHE A 104 23.56 -10.18 24.37
C PHE A 104 25.02 -10.67 24.29
N PHE A 105 25.79 -10.50 25.37
CA PHE A 105 27.18 -10.94 25.47
C PHE A 105 27.36 -12.26 26.24
N ALA A 106 26.27 -12.87 26.72
CA ALA A 106 26.29 -14.08 27.55
C ALA A 106 26.87 -15.32 26.83
N GLU A 107 27.25 -16.34 27.61
CA GLU A 107 27.92 -17.56 27.09
C GLU A 107 26.94 -18.56 26.44
N ASP A 108 25.66 -18.50 26.79
CA ASP A 108 24.58 -19.36 26.31
C ASP A 108 23.87 -18.86 25.04
N VAL A 109 24.11 -17.60 24.64
CA VAL A 109 23.58 -17.03 23.40
C VAL A 109 24.48 -17.30 22.19
N THR A 110 23.90 -17.25 20.99
CA THR A 110 24.62 -17.34 19.72
C THR A 110 24.45 -16.08 18.89
N TRP A 111 25.55 -15.59 18.32
CA TRP A 111 25.61 -14.26 17.69
C TRP A 111 26.39 -14.28 16.37
N SER A 112 26.24 -13.23 15.57
CA SER A 112 27.20 -12.88 14.51
C SER A 112 27.18 -11.37 14.27
N VAL A 113 28.31 -10.82 13.80
CA VAL A 113 28.38 -9.46 13.24
C VAL A 113 28.50 -9.59 11.72
N THR A 114 27.63 -8.92 10.97
CA THR A 114 27.72 -8.78 9.51
C THR A 114 27.94 -7.32 9.12
N VAL A 115 28.30 -7.09 7.85
CA VAL A 115 28.42 -5.75 7.27
C VAL A 115 27.43 -5.66 6.13
N GLY A 116 26.61 -4.62 6.14
CA GLY A 116 25.75 -4.22 5.03
C GLY A 116 26.13 -2.82 4.53
N SER A 117 25.59 -2.47 3.37
CA SER A 117 25.79 -1.15 2.78
C SER A 117 24.59 -0.72 1.94
N ALA A 118 24.37 0.59 1.86
CA ALA A 118 23.59 1.23 0.80
C ALA A 118 24.54 1.84 -0.25
N GLY A 119 24.04 2.11 -1.45
CA GLY A 119 24.74 2.81 -2.56
C GLY A 119 26.01 2.19 -3.14
N TYR A 120 26.65 1.22 -2.47
CA TYR A 120 27.99 0.72 -2.79
C TYR A 120 28.16 -0.75 -2.37
N SER A 121 29.03 -1.48 -3.07
CA SER A 121 29.34 -2.90 -2.80
C SER A 121 30.70 -3.06 -2.11
N VAL A 122 30.69 -3.27 -0.80
CA VAL A 122 31.91 -3.34 0.03
C VAL A 122 32.66 -4.67 -0.18
N LYS A 123 33.92 -4.62 -0.62
CA LYS A 123 34.82 -5.79 -0.77
C LYS A 123 35.09 -6.45 0.59
N LEU A 124 35.35 -7.75 0.60
CA LEU A 124 35.54 -8.56 1.81
C LEU A 124 36.59 -8.02 2.80
N GLN A 125 37.71 -7.48 2.31
CA GLN A 125 38.76 -6.88 3.15
C GLN A 125 38.25 -5.64 3.91
N GLU A 126 37.49 -4.77 3.25
CA GLU A 126 36.93 -3.57 3.88
C GLU A 126 35.78 -3.92 4.82
N GLN A 127 34.98 -4.96 4.52
CA GLN A 127 34.03 -5.50 5.49
C GLN A 127 34.74 -6.02 6.75
N GLU A 128 35.92 -6.63 6.62
CA GLU A 128 36.70 -7.07 7.79
C GLU A 128 37.25 -5.89 8.59
N ARG A 129 37.75 -4.84 7.91
CA ARG A 129 38.14 -3.57 8.56
C ARG A 129 36.98 -2.98 9.37
N LEU A 130 35.79 -2.88 8.78
CA LEU A 130 34.59 -2.38 9.44
C LEU A 130 34.14 -3.26 10.61
N ARG A 131 34.21 -4.60 10.51
CA ARG A 131 33.95 -5.50 11.65
C ARG A 131 34.94 -5.28 12.80
N MET A 132 36.23 -5.13 12.48
CA MET A 132 37.29 -4.98 13.48
C MET A 132 37.17 -3.71 14.34
N MET A 133 36.50 -2.65 13.85
CA MET A 133 36.23 -1.45 14.66
C MET A 133 35.36 -1.74 15.90
N PHE A 134 34.51 -2.77 15.83
CA PHE A 134 33.62 -3.17 16.91
C PHE A 134 34.14 -4.40 17.70
N SER A 135 35.41 -4.78 17.50
CA SER A 135 36.06 -5.91 18.19
C SER A 135 36.25 -5.73 19.70
N PHE A 136 36.00 -4.53 20.23
CA PHE A 136 36.00 -4.26 21.67
C PHE A 136 34.76 -4.80 22.40
N LEU A 137 33.72 -5.23 21.68
CA LEU A 137 32.50 -5.76 22.28
C LEU A 137 32.76 -7.16 22.91
N PRO A 138 32.49 -7.36 24.21
CA PRO A 138 32.96 -8.53 24.98
C PRO A 138 32.08 -9.78 24.78
N PHE A 139 31.77 -10.13 23.53
CA PHE A 139 30.94 -11.29 23.18
C PHE A 139 31.56 -12.61 23.67
N LYS A 140 30.92 -13.27 24.64
CA LYS A 140 31.35 -14.60 25.11
C LYS A 140 30.65 -15.76 24.44
N GLY A 141 29.43 -15.53 23.94
CA GLY A 141 28.59 -16.54 23.30
C GLY A 141 29.20 -17.13 22.03
N ARG A 142 28.62 -18.22 21.52
CA ARG A 142 29.18 -18.91 20.35
C ARG A 142 28.78 -18.22 19.03
N VAL A 143 29.77 -17.86 18.23
CA VAL A 143 29.56 -17.35 16.86
C VAL A 143 28.77 -18.35 16.01
N ARG A 144 27.69 -17.88 15.35
CA ARG A 144 26.84 -18.67 14.46
C ARG A 144 26.43 -17.86 13.23
N LEU A 145 27.06 -18.13 12.08
CA LEU A 145 26.87 -17.37 10.83
C LEU A 145 25.51 -17.59 10.12
N ARG A 146 24.67 -18.53 10.58
CA ARG A 146 23.33 -18.80 10.05
C ARG A 146 22.35 -18.92 11.21
N ASN A 147 21.31 -18.11 11.23
CA ASN A 147 20.28 -18.05 12.27
C ASN A 147 20.88 -18.01 13.71
N PRO A 148 21.69 -16.96 14.04
CA PRO A 148 22.03 -16.64 15.42
C PRO A 148 20.77 -16.26 16.21
N GLN A 149 20.88 -16.20 17.55
CA GLN A 149 19.88 -15.52 18.38
C GLN A 149 19.99 -14.00 18.27
N HIS A 150 21.19 -13.47 18.07
CA HIS A 150 21.44 -12.03 17.93
C HIS A 150 22.31 -11.74 16.69
N LEU A 151 21.71 -11.08 15.70
CA LEU A 151 22.43 -10.59 14.51
C LEU A 151 22.79 -9.12 14.72
N PHE A 152 24.08 -8.82 14.73
CA PHE A 152 24.61 -7.47 14.77
C PHE A 152 25.03 -7.03 13.38
N GLN A 153 24.85 -5.76 13.07
CA GLN A 153 25.18 -5.19 11.77
C GLN A 153 25.93 -3.88 11.90
N VAL A 154 27.04 -3.79 11.18
CA VAL A 154 27.61 -2.52 10.73
C VAL A 154 26.92 -2.18 9.41
N PHE A 155 26.34 -0.99 9.29
CA PHE A 155 25.86 -0.45 8.02
C PHE A 155 26.65 0.79 7.64
N GLY A 156 27.27 0.77 6.46
CA GLY A 156 27.75 1.99 5.81
C GLY A 156 26.68 2.53 4.87
N ASP A 157 26.24 3.78 5.08
CA ASP A 157 25.55 4.53 4.04
C ASP A 157 26.60 5.14 3.12
N TYR A 158 26.52 4.84 1.82
CA TYR A 158 27.42 5.40 0.81
C TYR A 158 26.57 6.14 -0.21
N GLU A 159 26.90 7.40 -0.44
CA GLU A 159 26.35 8.20 -1.53
C GLU A 159 26.43 7.44 -2.87
N SER A 160 25.32 7.36 -3.61
CA SER A 160 25.33 6.70 -4.93
C SER A 160 26.23 7.42 -5.94
N GLU A 161 27.18 6.69 -6.51
CA GLU A 161 27.98 7.05 -7.69
C GLU A 161 28.04 5.82 -8.61
N ASP A 162 28.11 6.03 -9.93
CA ASP A 162 28.17 4.94 -10.91
C ASP A 162 29.52 4.19 -10.92
N GLU A 163 30.58 4.78 -10.35
CA GLU A 163 31.93 4.21 -10.32
C GLU A 163 32.34 3.68 -8.94
N TYR A 164 32.81 2.43 -8.91
CA TYR A 164 33.46 1.86 -7.74
C TYR A 164 34.85 2.49 -7.53
N ARG A 165 35.08 3.11 -6.36
CA ARG A 165 36.40 3.62 -5.94
C ARG A 165 36.93 2.83 -4.75
N GLU A 166 38.09 2.19 -4.90
CA GLU A 166 38.73 1.42 -3.83
C GLU A 166 39.13 2.32 -2.65
N GLY A 167 38.93 1.84 -1.42
CA GLY A 167 39.18 2.63 -0.20
C GLY A 167 38.13 3.70 0.10
N ARG A 168 37.03 3.80 -0.67
CA ARG A 168 35.92 4.73 -0.36
C ARG A 168 35.33 4.43 1.02
N LEU A 169 35.26 5.46 1.86
CA LEU A 169 34.56 5.45 3.13
C LEU A 169 33.05 5.70 2.92
N PRO A 170 32.17 5.19 3.80
CA PRO A 170 30.78 5.61 3.85
C PRO A 170 30.67 7.09 4.28
N GLU A 171 29.55 7.73 3.95
CA GLU A 171 29.19 9.06 4.51
C GLU A 171 28.74 8.95 5.97
N HIS A 172 28.15 7.81 6.34
CA HIS A 172 27.68 7.57 7.70
C HIS A 172 27.73 6.08 8.04
N VAL A 173 28.03 5.76 9.31
CA VAL A 173 28.13 4.40 9.82
C VAL A 173 27.15 4.20 10.97
N TYR A 174 26.32 3.16 10.86
CA TYR A 174 25.42 2.72 11.92
C TYR A 174 25.89 1.37 12.47
N PHE A 175 25.74 1.17 13.79
CA PHE A 175 25.90 -0.12 14.44
C PHE A 175 24.68 -0.46 15.31
N GLY A 176 24.15 -1.67 15.17
CA GLY A 176 23.00 -2.11 15.96
C GLY A 176 22.69 -3.60 15.88
N ARG A 177 21.75 -4.02 16.73
CA ARG A 177 21.17 -5.38 16.76
C ARG A 177 19.96 -5.42 15.84
N GLU A 178 19.89 -6.35 14.89
CA GLU A 178 18.66 -6.55 14.09
C GLU A 178 17.53 -7.07 14.99
N VAL A 179 16.43 -6.32 15.05
CA VAL A 179 15.23 -6.69 15.81
C VAL A 179 14.14 -7.27 14.91
N ALA A 180 14.07 -6.83 13.65
CA ALA A 180 13.05 -7.27 12.71
C ALA A 180 13.48 -7.18 11.23
N GLN A 181 12.77 -7.91 10.38
CA GLN A 181 12.86 -7.85 8.92
C GLN A 181 11.49 -7.48 8.33
N GLY A 182 11.49 -6.79 7.20
CA GLY A 182 10.26 -6.39 6.49
C GLY A 182 9.61 -7.53 5.72
N ASN A 183 8.29 -7.51 5.57
CA ASN A 183 7.49 -8.64 5.05
C ASN A 183 7.44 -8.70 3.50
N ARG A 184 8.59 -8.51 2.86
CA ARG A 184 8.73 -8.47 1.38
C ARG A 184 8.44 -9.81 0.70
N ASP A 185 8.48 -10.92 1.43
CA ASP A 185 8.10 -12.24 0.92
C ASP A 185 6.63 -12.31 0.47
N LEU A 186 5.75 -11.45 0.99
CA LEU A 186 4.36 -11.34 0.51
C LEU A 186 4.28 -10.96 -0.97
N VAL A 187 5.18 -10.11 -1.46
CA VAL A 187 5.25 -9.72 -2.87
C VAL A 187 5.50 -10.95 -3.75
N ALA A 188 6.43 -11.81 -3.33
CA ALA A 188 6.75 -13.06 -4.00
C ALA A 188 5.64 -14.12 -3.84
N ALA A 189 4.91 -14.14 -2.72
CA ALA A 189 3.77 -15.02 -2.50
C ALA A 189 2.59 -14.68 -3.44
N PHE A 190 2.25 -13.39 -3.56
CA PHE A 190 1.10 -12.94 -4.34
C PHE A 190 1.35 -12.84 -5.86
N ASP A 191 2.61 -12.80 -6.32
CA ASP A 191 3.09 -12.76 -7.74
C ASP A 191 2.02 -13.06 -8.80
N LEU A 192 1.74 -12.04 -9.64
CA LEU A 192 0.73 -12.07 -10.69
C LEU A 192 0.94 -13.23 -11.66
N LYS A 193 2.19 -13.62 -11.97
CA LYS A 193 2.49 -14.74 -12.88
C LYS A 193 1.92 -16.06 -12.38
N LYS A 194 1.73 -16.20 -11.07
CA LYS A 194 1.17 -17.39 -10.40
C LYS A 194 -0.35 -17.30 -10.22
N ARG A 195 -1.03 -16.24 -10.66
CA ARG A 195 -2.43 -15.96 -10.30
C ARG A 195 -3.43 -16.65 -11.26
N PRO A 196 -4.49 -17.34 -10.77
CA PRO A 196 -5.42 -18.08 -11.62
C PRO A 196 -6.24 -17.21 -12.57
N TYR A 197 -6.68 -16.03 -12.11
CA TYR A 197 -7.49 -15.09 -12.87
C TYR A 197 -6.86 -13.69 -12.89
N LEU A 198 -6.65 -13.16 -14.09
CA LEU A 198 -6.05 -11.85 -14.37
C LEU A 198 -6.90 -11.10 -15.40
N GLY A 199 -7.00 -9.78 -15.22
CA GLY A 199 -7.53 -8.83 -16.20
C GLY A 199 -6.42 -8.01 -16.88
N PRO A 200 -6.72 -7.26 -17.95
CA PRO A 200 -5.74 -6.43 -18.68
C PRO A 200 -5.17 -5.29 -17.83
N THR A 201 -5.86 -4.92 -16.75
CA THR A 201 -5.52 -3.84 -15.81
C THR A 201 -5.14 -4.38 -14.41
N SER A 202 -4.73 -5.66 -14.30
CA SER A 202 -4.36 -6.24 -13.00
C SER A 202 -3.22 -5.44 -12.34
N MET A 203 -3.49 -4.81 -11.21
CA MET A 203 -2.47 -4.08 -10.44
C MET A 203 -1.38 -5.04 -9.96
N ASP A 204 -0.15 -4.53 -9.94
CA ASP A 204 0.99 -5.07 -9.20
C ASP A 204 0.66 -5.39 -7.73
N ASN A 205 1.33 -6.41 -7.16
CA ASN A 205 1.04 -6.86 -5.79
C ASN A 205 1.77 -6.05 -4.71
N GLU A 206 2.97 -5.54 -4.98
CA GLU A 206 3.75 -4.78 -3.98
C GLU A 206 2.97 -3.50 -3.61
N LEU A 207 2.53 -2.77 -4.64
CA LEU A 207 1.72 -1.58 -4.45
C LEU A 207 0.29 -1.89 -3.96
N ALA A 208 -0.30 -3.05 -4.30
CA ALA A 208 -1.58 -3.45 -3.70
C ALA A 208 -1.48 -3.71 -2.19
N LEU A 209 -0.36 -4.24 -1.71
CA LEU A 209 -0.09 -4.42 -0.27
C LEU A 209 0.14 -3.07 0.41
N VAL A 210 0.97 -2.20 -0.17
CA VAL A 210 1.19 -0.83 0.34
C VAL A 210 -0.13 -0.04 0.43
N MET A 211 -1.01 -0.12 -0.58
CA MET A 211 -2.33 0.53 -0.53
C MET A 211 -3.22 0.02 0.61
N ALA A 212 -3.15 -1.27 0.94
CA ALA A 212 -3.88 -1.82 2.09
C ALA A 212 -3.26 -1.40 3.45
N ASN A 213 -1.96 -1.05 3.49
CA ASN A 213 -1.31 -0.41 4.63
C ASN A 213 -1.75 1.06 4.75
N MET A 214 -1.63 1.85 3.68
CA MET A 214 -2.06 3.26 3.62
C MET A 214 -3.52 3.46 4.06
N ALA A 215 -4.40 2.55 3.64
CA ALA A 215 -5.82 2.53 3.99
C ALA A 215 -6.14 2.05 5.42
N LEU A 216 -5.12 1.74 6.23
CA LEU A 216 -5.24 1.19 7.59
C LEU A 216 -6.10 -0.10 7.65
N VAL A 217 -6.04 -0.97 6.64
CA VAL A 217 -6.81 -2.22 6.61
C VAL A 217 -6.42 -3.09 7.79
N GLY A 218 -7.38 -3.72 8.47
CA GLY A 218 -7.12 -4.60 9.60
C GLY A 218 -8.23 -5.60 9.85
N LYS A 219 -7.96 -6.54 10.76
CA LYS A 219 -8.87 -7.63 11.13
C LYS A 219 -10.28 -7.12 11.47
N GLY A 220 -11.25 -7.49 10.65
CA GLY A 220 -12.67 -7.18 10.87
C GLY A 220 -13.14 -5.82 10.35
N LYS A 221 -12.24 -4.97 9.82
CA LYS A 221 -12.64 -3.75 9.09
C LYS A 221 -13.34 -4.10 7.79
N LEU A 222 -14.36 -3.34 7.39
CA LEU A 222 -15.07 -3.49 6.12
C LEU A 222 -14.38 -2.65 5.04
N CYS A 223 -13.75 -3.33 4.08
CA CYS A 223 -12.94 -2.74 3.02
C CYS A 223 -13.70 -2.77 1.69
N PHE A 224 -13.82 -1.65 1.01
CA PHE A 224 -14.55 -1.54 -0.26
C PHE A 224 -13.65 -1.17 -1.44
N ASP A 225 -13.76 -1.90 -2.55
CA ASP A 225 -13.15 -1.54 -3.84
C ASP A 225 -14.26 -1.25 -4.88
N PRO A 226 -14.59 0.03 -5.12
CA PRO A 226 -15.62 0.44 -6.07
C PRO A 226 -15.31 0.09 -7.54
N PHE A 227 -14.07 -0.30 -7.89
CA PHE A 227 -13.62 -0.65 -9.24
C PHE A 227 -12.82 -1.98 -9.24
N VAL A 228 -13.35 -2.99 -8.54
CA VAL A 228 -12.61 -4.21 -8.13
C VAL A 228 -11.89 -4.99 -9.23
N GLY A 229 -12.42 -4.98 -10.46
CA GLY A 229 -11.86 -5.74 -11.57
C GLY A 229 -11.66 -7.21 -11.21
N THR A 230 -10.40 -7.66 -11.19
CA THR A 230 -10.04 -9.06 -10.84
C THR A 230 -9.64 -9.27 -9.37
N GLY A 231 -9.84 -8.26 -8.52
CA GLY A 231 -9.64 -8.33 -7.07
C GLY A 231 -8.20 -8.20 -6.59
N SER A 232 -7.29 -7.56 -7.33
CA SER A 232 -5.89 -7.39 -6.88
C SER A 232 -5.76 -6.73 -5.52
N ILE A 233 -6.50 -5.63 -5.31
CA ILE A 233 -6.46 -4.84 -4.09
C ILE A 233 -7.11 -5.63 -2.95
N LEU A 234 -8.32 -6.15 -3.18
CA LEU A 234 -9.03 -6.93 -2.16
C LEU A 234 -8.29 -8.21 -1.73
N VAL A 235 -7.42 -8.81 -2.55
CA VAL A 235 -6.53 -9.90 -2.11
C VAL A 235 -5.55 -9.42 -1.02
N ALA A 236 -4.97 -8.23 -1.16
CA ALA A 236 -4.14 -7.62 -0.12
C ALA A 236 -4.96 -7.20 1.11
N CYS A 237 -6.15 -6.63 0.91
CA CYS A 237 -7.04 -6.27 2.03
C CYS A 237 -7.46 -7.51 2.85
N ALA A 238 -7.86 -8.60 2.19
CA ALA A 238 -8.23 -9.85 2.85
C ALA A 238 -7.05 -10.54 3.54
N HIS A 239 -5.83 -10.41 3.00
CA HIS A 239 -4.61 -10.88 3.65
C HIS A 239 -4.37 -10.18 4.99
N PHE A 240 -4.56 -8.85 5.06
CA PHE A 240 -4.51 -8.10 6.32
C PHE A 240 -5.80 -8.18 7.16
N GLY A 241 -6.68 -9.15 6.87
CA GLY A 241 -7.87 -9.47 7.66
C GLY A 241 -9.11 -8.61 7.42
N GLY A 242 -9.10 -7.77 6.39
CA GLY A 242 -10.25 -6.96 5.99
C GLY A 242 -11.40 -7.81 5.42
N VAL A 243 -12.63 -7.52 5.84
CA VAL A 243 -13.85 -8.06 5.25
C VAL A 243 -14.10 -7.30 3.94
N CYS A 244 -13.96 -7.98 2.81
CA CYS A 244 -13.84 -7.32 1.51
C CYS A 244 -15.17 -7.27 0.75
N VAL A 245 -15.52 -6.09 0.23
CA VAL A 245 -16.63 -5.85 -0.70
C VAL A 245 -16.06 -5.25 -1.97
N GLY A 246 -16.53 -5.68 -3.14
CA GLY A 246 -16.07 -5.15 -4.43
C GLY A 246 -17.19 -4.93 -5.42
N THR A 247 -17.11 -3.85 -6.19
CA THR A 247 -18.01 -3.62 -7.32
C THR A 247 -17.30 -3.39 -8.64
N ASP A 248 -17.94 -3.84 -9.73
CA ASP A 248 -17.55 -3.52 -11.11
C ASP A 248 -18.82 -3.34 -11.95
N ILE A 249 -18.76 -2.48 -12.96
CA ILE A 249 -19.85 -2.27 -13.92
C ILE A 249 -19.91 -3.38 -14.97
N ASP A 250 -18.79 -4.07 -15.22
CA ASP A 250 -18.69 -5.21 -16.13
C ASP A 250 -18.76 -6.56 -15.39
N VAL A 251 -19.97 -7.10 -15.38
CA VAL A 251 -20.29 -8.45 -14.88
C VAL A 251 -19.39 -9.57 -15.45
N ARG A 252 -18.78 -9.37 -16.64
CA ARG A 252 -17.90 -10.35 -17.30
C ARG A 252 -16.53 -10.45 -16.62
N VAL A 253 -16.13 -9.41 -15.87
CA VAL A 253 -14.92 -9.43 -15.05
C VAL A 253 -15.20 -10.17 -13.74
N LEU A 254 -16.30 -9.82 -13.06
CA LEU A 254 -16.75 -10.50 -11.83
C LEU A 254 -16.98 -12.01 -12.05
N LYS A 255 -17.70 -12.40 -13.11
CA LYS A 255 -17.99 -13.82 -13.44
C LYS A 255 -16.77 -14.58 -13.98
N GLY A 256 -15.74 -13.88 -14.48
CA GLY A 256 -14.54 -14.50 -15.03
C GLY A 256 -14.74 -15.29 -16.33
N LYS A 257 -13.79 -16.20 -16.63
CA LYS A 257 -13.73 -16.98 -17.88
C LYS A 257 -13.21 -18.40 -17.62
N LYS A 258 -13.82 -19.41 -18.27
CA LYS A 258 -13.36 -20.82 -18.26
C LYS A 258 -13.06 -21.39 -16.86
N GLY A 259 -13.95 -21.16 -15.89
CA GLY A 259 -13.81 -21.65 -14.51
C GLY A 259 -12.81 -20.86 -13.64
N ARG A 260 -12.19 -19.80 -14.15
CA ARG A 260 -11.32 -18.87 -13.41
C ARG A 260 -12.04 -17.53 -13.26
N ASN A 261 -12.16 -17.04 -12.03
CA ASN A 261 -12.85 -15.80 -11.68
C ASN A 261 -12.20 -15.14 -10.45
N VAL A 262 -12.77 -14.04 -9.96
CA VAL A 262 -12.26 -13.32 -8.79
C VAL A 262 -12.06 -14.26 -7.59
N PHE A 263 -13.05 -15.10 -7.26
CA PHE A 263 -12.95 -16.03 -6.13
C PHE A 263 -11.80 -17.03 -6.25
N THR A 264 -11.49 -17.53 -7.45
CA THR A 264 -10.35 -18.46 -7.64
C THR A 264 -8.99 -17.84 -7.30
N ASN A 265 -8.88 -16.51 -7.22
CA ASN A 265 -7.69 -15.85 -6.69
C ASN A 265 -7.62 -16.03 -5.16
N PHE A 266 -8.69 -15.71 -4.43
CA PHE A 266 -8.76 -15.84 -2.97
C PHE A 266 -8.59 -17.30 -2.51
N ASP A 267 -9.28 -18.23 -3.18
CA ASP A 267 -9.20 -19.68 -2.91
C ASP A 267 -7.75 -20.19 -2.95
N LYS A 268 -6.95 -19.76 -3.94
CA LYS A 268 -5.54 -20.15 -4.08
C LYS A 268 -4.69 -19.71 -2.89
N TYR A 269 -4.94 -18.51 -2.35
CA TYR A 269 -4.17 -17.95 -1.24
C TYR A 269 -4.74 -18.33 0.14
N GLY A 270 -5.82 -19.14 0.19
CA GLY A 270 -6.49 -19.52 1.44
C GLY A 270 -7.24 -18.37 2.11
N LEU A 271 -7.58 -17.31 1.36
CA LEU A 271 -8.18 -16.09 1.88
C LEU A 271 -9.71 -16.14 1.87
N PRO A 272 -10.40 -15.41 2.79
CA PRO A 272 -11.84 -15.19 2.69
C PRO A 272 -12.22 -14.57 1.35
N ARG A 273 -13.28 -15.08 0.72
CA ARG A 273 -13.81 -14.51 -0.53
C ARG A 273 -14.48 -13.14 -0.24
N PRO A 274 -14.35 -12.16 -1.13
CA PRO A 274 -15.07 -10.90 -1.03
C PRO A 274 -16.55 -11.08 -1.42
N GLU A 275 -17.42 -10.19 -0.95
CA GLU A 275 -18.75 -10.01 -1.54
C GLU A 275 -18.63 -9.16 -2.83
N LEU A 276 -19.25 -9.62 -3.92
CA LEU A 276 -19.10 -9.01 -5.25
C LEU A 276 -20.45 -8.64 -5.87
N VAL A 277 -20.64 -7.36 -6.14
CA VAL A 277 -21.90 -6.81 -6.68
C VAL A 277 -21.62 -6.07 -7.99
N ARG A 278 -22.46 -6.24 -9.01
CA ARG A 278 -22.38 -5.40 -10.21
C ARG A 278 -22.98 -4.02 -9.88
N SER A 279 -22.20 -2.95 -9.97
CA SER A 279 -22.66 -1.58 -9.70
C SER A 279 -22.08 -0.57 -10.70
N ASP A 280 -22.64 0.63 -10.67
CA ASP A 280 -22.17 1.83 -11.32
C ASP A 280 -22.10 2.92 -10.25
N ASN A 281 -20.92 3.51 -10.06
CA ASN A 281 -20.67 4.44 -8.95
C ASN A 281 -21.34 5.80 -9.20
N ALA A 282 -21.54 6.19 -10.46
CA ALA A 282 -22.36 7.35 -10.85
C ALA A 282 -23.85 7.20 -10.43
N LEU A 283 -24.27 6.00 -10.03
CA LEU A 283 -25.61 5.66 -9.58
C LEU A 283 -25.59 4.95 -8.21
N TYR A 284 -24.53 5.10 -7.41
CA TYR A 284 -24.33 4.34 -6.16
C TYR A 284 -25.57 4.30 -5.26
N GLY A 285 -26.17 5.46 -4.97
CA GLY A 285 -27.38 5.59 -4.14
C GLY A 285 -28.68 5.01 -4.75
N ARG A 286 -28.65 4.44 -5.97
CA ARG A 286 -29.73 3.63 -6.56
C ARG A 286 -29.50 2.13 -6.40
N HIS A 287 -28.26 1.69 -6.17
CA HIS A 287 -27.90 0.28 -5.97
C HIS A 287 -27.73 -0.07 -4.49
N PHE A 288 -27.25 0.88 -3.69
CA PHE A 288 -26.97 0.72 -2.28
C PHE A 288 -27.69 1.78 -1.43
N ARG A 289 -27.95 1.45 -0.16
CA ARG A 289 -28.36 2.44 0.83
C ARG A 289 -27.17 3.36 1.13
N VAL A 290 -27.35 4.65 0.92
CA VAL A 290 -26.35 5.66 1.30
C VAL A 290 -26.31 5.77 2.82
N MET A 291 -25.19 5.37 3.41
CA MET A 291 -24.88 5.47 4.84
C MET A 291 -23.39 5.23 5.08
N GLU A 292 -22.87 5.73 6.20
CA GLU A 292 -21.53 5.40 6.69
C GLU A 292 -21.48 3.89 7.02
N LEU A 293 -20.54 3.18 6.38
CA LEU A 293 -20.52 1.72 6.33
C LEU A 293 -19.10 1.15 6.23
N TYR A 294 -18.21 1.77 5.47
CA TYR A 294 -16.87 1.24 5.20
C TYR A 294 -15.81 1.89 6.09
N ASP A 295 -14.93 1.09 6.68
CA ASP A 295 -13.76 1.58 7.41
C ASP A 295 -12.71 2.17 6.45
N CYS A 296 -12.61 1.60 5.25
CA CYS A 296 -11.72 2.09 4.20
C CYS A 296 -12.20 1.72 2.79
N ILE A 297 -11.85 2.56 1.82
CA ILE A 297 -12.06 2.36 0.39
C ILE A 297 -10.69 2.31 -0.28
N VAL A 298 -10.43 1.28 -1.09
CA VAL A 298 -9.09 1.03 -1.68
C VAL A 298 -9.24 0.64 -3.15
N THR A 299 -8.75 1.45 -4.10
CA THR A 299 -9.16 1.30 -5.52
C THR A 299 -8.22 1.89 -6.61
N ASP A 300 -8.32 1.39 -7.86
CA ASP A 300 -7.52 1.79 -9.06
C ASP A 300 -8.49 2.19 -10.21
N PRO A 301 -9.14 3.38 -10.13
CA PRO A 301 -10.20 3.81 -11.05
C PRO A 301 -9.75 3.94 -12.52
N PRO A 302 -10.66 3.85 -13.51
CA PRO A 302 -10.31 3.83 -14.93
C PRO A 302 -9.84 5.20 -15.48
N TYR A 303 -8.52 5.39 -15.66
CA TYR A 303 -7.90 6.60 -16.23
C TYR A 303 -7.94 6.72 -17.77
N GLY A 304 -8.82 6.00 -18.46
CA GLY A 304 -8.94 6.06 -19.92
C GLY A 304 -7.88 5.32 -20.74
N ILE A 305 -6.61 5.20 -20.28
CA ILE A 305 -5.49 4.66 -21.07
C ILE A 305 -5.70 3.20 -21.51
N ARG A 306 -5.90 2.29 -20.55
CA ARG A 306 -6.00 0.82 -20.79
C ARG A 306 -7.42 0.27 -20.64
N ALA A 307 -8.30 1.06 -20.03
CA ALA A 307 -9.73 0.82 -19.91
C ALA A 307 -10.43 2.18 -19.94
N GLY A 308 -11.34 2.37 -20.88
CA GLY A 308 -12.16 3.59 -20.94
C GLY A 308 -13.14 3.64 -19.77
N ALA A 309 -13.35 4.82 -19.22
CA ALA A 309 -14.39 5.05 -18.22
C ALA A 309 -15.80 4.84 -18.82
N ARG A 310 -16.71 4.27 -18.01
CA ARG A 310 -18.05 3.85 -18.43
C ARG A 310 -19.06 4.11 -17.32
N LYS A 311 -20.27 4.52 -17.71
CA LYS A 311 -21.46 4.53 -16.86
C LYS A 311 -22.60 3.78 -17.51
N SER A 312 -23.64 3.46 -16.75
CA SER A 312 -24.87 2.86 -17.22
C SER A 312 -25.62 3.82 -18.14
N GLY A 313 -26.36 3.24 -19.08
CA GLY A 313 -27.17 3.97 -20.04
C GLY A 313 -26.69 3.77 -21.48
N ARG A 314 -27.23 4.61 -22.35
CA ARG A 314 -27.10 4.52 -23.80
C ARG A 314 -27.22 5.94 -24.36
N GLU A 315 -26.46 6.23 -25.41
CA GLU A 315 -26.62 7.45 -26.20
C GLU A 315 -28.00 7.49 -26.89
N GLY A 316 -28.67 8.64 -26.82
CA GLY A 316 -30.05 8.83 -27.28
C GLY A 316 -31.10 8.39 -26.25
N GLU A 317 -32.31 8.09 -26.73
CA GLU A 317 -33.45 7.79 -25.87
C GLU A 317 -33.32 6.44 -25.12
N ALA A 318 -33.58 6.48 -23.82
CA ALA A 318 -33.63 5.29 -22.97
C ALA A 318 -34.90 4.47 -23.24
N ARG A 319 -34.74 3.28 -23.84
CA ARG A 319 -35.85 2.33 -24.00
C ARG A 319 -36.32 1.80 -22.64
N ILE A 320 -37.62 1.90 -22.38
CA ILE A 320 -38.23 1.31 -21.18
C ILE A 320 -38.15 -0.21 -21.29
N VAL A 321 -37.47 -0.84 -20.34
CA VAL A 321 -37.40 -2.32 -20.22
C VAL A 321 -38.80 -2.85 -19.87
N LYS A 322 -39.29 -3.85 -20.62
CA LYS A 322 -40.61 -4.44 -20.36
C LYS A 322 -40.64 -5.15 -18.99
N PRO A 323 -41.78 -5.21 -18.27
CA PRO A 323 -41.83 -5.78 -16.92
C PRO A 323 -41.27 -7.21 -16.80
N ASP A 324 -41.54 -8.03 -17.81
CA ASP A 324 -41.06 -9.40 -18.00
C ASP A 324 -39.53 -9.50 -18.23
N GLU A 325 -38.93 -8.50 -18.88
CA GLU A 325 -37.49 -8.46 -19.19
C GLU A 325 -36.63 -7.90 -18.05
N ARG A 326 -37.22 -7.37 -16.97
CA ARG A 326 -36.49 -6.59 -15.95
C ARG A 326 -35.60 -7.39 -15.01
N PHE A 327 -35.91 -8.65 -14.72
CA PHE A 327 -35.32 -9.38 -13.60
C PHE A 327 -33.81 -9.59 -13.73
N ASP A 328 -33.34 -9.96 -14.92
CA ASP A 328 -31.93 -10.13 -15.27
C ASP A 328 -31.42 -9.05 -16.24
N HIS A 329 -32.17 -7.95 -16.42
CA HIS A 329 -31.78 -6.88 -17.32
C HIS A 329 -30.48 -6.22 -16.87
N MET A 330 -29.43 -6.38 -17.68
CA MET A 330 -28.18 -5.66 -17.50
C MET A 330 -28.21 -4.42 -18.42
N PRO A 331 -28.42 -3.20 -17.88
CA PRO A 331 -28.34 -1.99 -18.70
C PRO A 331 -27.00 -1.92 -19.43
N HIS A 332 -27.08 -1.47 -20.69
CA HIS A 332 -25.93 -1.09 -21.50
C HIS A 332 -25.05 -0.07 -20.76
N THR A 333 -23.80 0.04 -21.20
CA THR A 333 -22.90 1.11 -20.80
C THR A 333 -22.61 2.04 -21.96
N GLN A 334 -22.34 3.30 -21.63
CA GLN A 334 -21.90 4.35 -22.54
C GLN A 334 -20.55 4.91 -22.07
N HIS A 335 -19.90 5.75 -22.89
CA HIS A 335 -18.69 6.45 -22.45
C HIS A 335 -18.98 7.36 -21.25
N TYR A 336 -17.99 7.59 -20.40
CA TYR A 336 -18.08 8.53 -19.29
C TYR A 336 -16.73 9.25 -19.12
N PRO A 337 -16.68 10.56 -18.81
CA PRO A 337 -15.42 11.25 -18.57
C PRO A 337 -14.71 10.72 -17.31
N VAL A 338 -13.37 10.79 -17.30
CA VAL A 338 -12.53 10.28 -16.19
C VAL A 338 -12.60 11.24 -14.99
N GLU A 339 -12.70 12.53 -15.27
CA GLU A 339 -12.93 13.60 -14.32
C GLU A 339 -14.23 13.40 -13.52
N ASP A 340 -15.32 13.01 -14.18
CA ASP A 340 -16.59 12.67 -13.51
C ASP A 340 -16.47 11.40 -12.67
N VAL A 341 -15.76 10.36 -13.15
CA VAL A 341 -15.49 9.14 -12.37
C VAL A 341 -14.76 9.44 -11.05
N LEU A 342 -13.84 10.41 -11.05
CA LEU A 342 -13.14 10.84 -9.83
C LEU A 342 -14.04 11.66 -8.90
N VAL A 343 -14.95 12.50 -9.44
CA VAL A 343 -15.97 13.20 -8.65
C VAL A 343 -16.92 12.21 -7.97
N ASP A 344 -17.42 11.22 -8.71
CA ASP A 344 -18.29 10.17 -8.17
C ASP A 344 -17.58 9.29 -7.12
N LEU A 345 -16.28 9.02 -7.29
CA LEU A 345 -15.48 8.31 -6.28
C LEU A 345 -15.36 9.10 -4.97
N LEU A 346 -15.07 10.41 -5.04
CA LEU A 346 -14.95 11.26 -3.85
C LEU A 346 -16.29 11.45 -3.14
N GLU A 347 -17.38 11.65 -3.90
CA GLU A 347 -18.77 11.67 -3.41
C GLU A 347 -19.12 10.37 -2.68
N VAL A 348 -18.92 9.21 -3.30
CA VAL A 348 -19.19 7.89 -2.68
C VAL A 348 -18.35 7.72 -1.42
N ALA A 349 -17.07 8.09 -1.43
CA ALA A 349 -16.21 7.98 -0.26
C ALA A 349 -16.67 8.88 0.90
N ALA A 350 -17.01 10.15 0.63
CA ALA A 350 -17.52 11.06 1.65
C ALA A 350 -18.85 10.57 2.25
N GLN A 351 -19.74 10.03 1.42
CA GLN A 351 -21.02 9.47 1.84
C GLN A 351 -20.89 8.17 2.65
N THR A 352 -19.94 7.29 2.32
CA THR A 352 -19.94 5.89 2.77
C THR A 352 -18.80 5.46 3.69
N LEU A 353 -17.71 6.23 3.78
CA LEU A 353 -16.70 6.00 4.82
C LEU A 353 -17.25 6.30 6.21
N ALA A 354 -16.80 5.55 7.20
CA ALA A 354 -16.85 5.96 8.60
C ALA A 354 -16.02 7.24 8.82
N LEU A 355 -16.33 8.01 9.88
CA LEU A 355 -15.48 9.13 10.30
C LEU A 355 -14.10 8.62 10.75
N GLY A 356 -13.02 9.23 10.27
CA GLY A 356 -11.65 8.70 10.40
C GLY A 356 -11.29 7.57 9.42
N GLY A 357 -12.26 7.06 8.65
CA GLY A 357 -12.03 6.08 7.59
C GLY A 357 -11.26 6.68 6.41
N ARG A 358 -10.54 5.84 5.65
CA ARG A 358 -9.64 6.29 4.57
C ARG A 358 -10.09 5.87 3.18
N LEU A 359 -10.06 6.81 2.25
CA LEU A 359 -10.04 6.56 0.81
C LEU A 359 -8.58 6.52 0.35
N CYS A 360 -8.14 5.38 -0.16
CA CYS A 360 -6.81 5.18 -0.73
C CYS A 360 -6.95 4.80 -2.20
N TYR A 361 -6.68 5.74 -3.10
CA TYR A 361 -6.89 5.57 -4.53
C TYR A 361 -5.71 6.03 -5.35
N LEU A 362 -5.52 5.39 -6.49
CA LEU A 362 -4.48 5.78 -7.42
C LEU A 362 -5.00 6.86 -8.38
N LEU A 363 -4.08 7.68 -8.88
CA LEU A 363 -4.34 8.73 -9.85
C LEU A 363 -3.22 8.73 -10.90
N ALA A 364 -3.55 8.46 -12.16
CA ALA A 364 -2.60 8.66 -13.24
C ALA A 364 -2.45 10.17 -13.54
N SER A 365 -1.22 10.63 -13.76
CA SER A 365 -0.89 12.05 -13.95
C SER A 365 0.37 12.24 -14.80
N THR A 366 0.65 13.48 -15.20
CA THR A 366 1.97 13.88 -15.69
C THR A 366 2.90 14.25 -14.52
N TRP A 367 4.19 14.36 -14.80
CA TRP A 367 5.18 14.85 -13.82
C TRP A 367 4.89 16.29 -13.36
N GLU A 368 4.34 17.13 -14.24
CA GLU A 368 3.96 18.55 -14.02
C GLU A 368 2.69 18.75 -13.16
N PHE A 369 2.04 17.67 -12.72
CA PHE A 369 0.82 17.73 -11.91
C PHE A 369 1.10 18.33 -10.52
N ASP A 370 0.36 19.39 -10.18
CA ASP A 370 0.47 20.14 -8.93
C ASP A 370 -0.60 19.72 -7.91
N LEU A 371 -0.21 19.45 -6.66
CA LEU A 371 -1.13 18.90 -5.65
C LEU A 371 -2.13 19.91 -5.07
N GLN A 372 -1.91 21.22 -5.23
CA GLN A 372 -2.81 22.27 -4.76
C GLN A 372 -3.83 22.64 -5.84
N ARG A 373 -3.36 22.78 -7.08
CA ARG A 373 -4.16 23.11 -8.28
C ARG A 373 -4.93 21.92 -8.82
N ASP A 374 -4.27 20.77 -9.00
CA ASP A 374 -4.75 19.70 -9.88
C ASP A 374 -5.39 18.49 -9.18
N LEU A 375 -5.32 18.39 -7.85
CA LEU A 375 -5.96 17.30 -7.10
C LEU A 375 -7.44 17.63 -6.81
N PRO A 376 -8.41 16.85 -7.29
CA PRO A 376 -9.82 17.00 -6.92
C PRO A 376 -10.00 16.79 -5.41
N ARG A 377 -10.78 17.66 -4.74
CA ARG A 377 -10.95 17.69 -3.28
C ARG A 377 -12.42 17.80 -2.90
N HIS A 378 -12.83 17.04 -1.90
CA HIS A 378 -14.20 17.04 -1.36
C HIS A 378 -14.18 17.57 0.09
N PRO A 379 -15.05 18.50 0.51
CA PRO A 379 -14.93 19.14 1.84
C PRO A 379 -14.97 18.21 3.06
N CYS A 380 -15.52 17.01 2.94
CA CYS A 380 -15.47 15.96 3.98
C CYS A 380 -14.21 15.08 3.98
N LEU A 381 -13.30 15.23 3.01
CA LEU A 381 -12.13 14.36 2.80
C LEU A 381 -10.85 15.21 2.76
N GLU A 382 -9.95 14.96 3.71
CA GLU A 382 -8.67 15.66 3.83
C GLU A 382 -7.51 14.80 3.30
N LEU A 383 -6.58 15.39 2.55
CA LEU A 383 -5.40 14.69 2.04
C LEU A 383 -4.44 14.40 3.20
N SER A 384 -4.33 13.12 3.58
CA SER A 384 -3.37 12.67 4.61
C SER A 384 -1.99 12.38 4.03
N HIS A 385 -1.92 11.67 2.90
CA HIS A 385 -0.65 11.24 2.31
C HIS A 385 -0.72 11.25 0.78
N HIS A 386 0.42 11.53 0.15
CA HIS A 386 0.65 11.41 -1.29
C HIS A 386 1.99 10.74 -1.55
N SER A 387 2.00 9.79 -2.49
CA SER A 387 3.22 9.16 -3.02
C SER A 387 3.19 9.13 -4.55
N MET A 388 4.35 9.07 -5.21
CA MET A 388 4.46 9.13 -6.68
C MET A 388 5.39 8.06 -7.26
N GLN A 389 4.87 7.27 -8.19
CA GLN A 389 5.58 6.26 -8.97
C GLN A 389 5.72 6.73 -10.44
N GLY A 390 6.94 6.88 -10.95
CA GLY A 390 7.16 7.07 -12.39
C GLY A 390 6.73 5.83 -13.19
N LEU A 391 6.08 6.02 -14.34
CA LEU A 391 5.71 4.95 -15.28
C LEU A 391 6.44 5.07 -16.62
N THR A 392 6.54 6.29 -17.15
CA THR A 392 7.34 6.65 -18.34
C THR A 392 7.98 8.03 -18.11
N GLN A 393 8.74 8.54 -19.08
CA GLN A 393 9.28 9.91 -19.03
C GLN A 393 8.18 10.99 -19.01
N LEU A 394 6.94 10.68 -19.45
CA LEU A 394 5.82 11.62 -19.48
C LEU A 394 4.75 11.33 -18.40
N LEU A 395 4.59 10.06 -18.02
CA LEU A 395 3.52 9.61 -17.12
C LEU A 395 4.05 9.12 -15.77
N CYS A 396 3.35 9.50 -14.72
CA CYS A 396 3.48 8.92 -13.39
C CYS A 396 2.11 8.46 -12.85
N ARG A 397 2.12 7.67 -11.79
CA ARG A 397 0.95 7.27 -11.01
C ARG A 397 1.15 7.70 -9.57
N ARG A 398 0.24 8.51 -9.06
CA ARG A 398 0.23 8.96 -7.67
C ARG A 398 -0.67 8.04 -6.86
N LEU A 399 -0.26 7.72 -5.64
CA LEU A 399 -1.14 7.14 -4.63
C LEU A 399 -1.62 8.27 -3.73
N ILE A 400 -2.93 8.44 -3.65
CA ILE A 400 -3.61 9.48 -2.90
C ILE A 400 -4.35 8.82 -1.74
N THR A 401 -4.05 9.24 -0.51
CA THR A 401 -4.74 8.75 0.69
C THR A 401 -5.43 9.89 1.41
N MET A 402 -6.75 9.89 1.41
CA MET A 402 -7.59 10.88 2.09
C MET A 402 -8.28 10.28 3.30
N THR A 403 -8.35 11.02 4.41
CA THR A 403 -9.09 10.66 5.62
C THR A 403 -10.41 11.42 5.64
N LYS A 404 -11.51 10.76 6.03
CA LYS A 404 -12.81 11.43 6.22
C LYS A 404 -12.84 12.18 7.56
N THR A 405 -12.88 13.51 7.52
CA THR A 405 -12.74 14.38 8.71
C THR A 405 -14.03 15.01 9.19
N CYS A 406 -15.10 15.01 8.38
CA CYS A 406 -16.45 15.39 8.85
C CYS A 406 -17.56 14.51 8.25
N ARG A 407 -18.76 14.61 8.83
CA ARG A 407 -19.97 13.91 8.35
C ARG A 407 -20.49 14.59 7.08
N TYR A 408 -20.96 13.78 6.14
CA TYR A 408 -21.56 14.27 4.89
C TYR A 408 -22.96 14.84 5.11
N ASP A 409 -23.22 16.06 4.63
CA ASP A 409 -24.55 16.68 4.62
C ASP A 409 -25.20 16.59 3.22
N PRO A 410 -26.29 15.83 3.04
CA PRO A 410 -27.02 15.75 1.77
C PRO A 410 -27.56 17.09 1.25
N LEU A 411 -27.78 18.09 2.12
CA LEU A 411 -28.23 19.42 1.70
C LEU A 411 -27.13 20.22 1.01
N ARG A 412 -25.85 19.89 1.25
CA ARG A 412 -24.67 20.56 0.69
C ARG A 412 -24.08 19.85 -0.53
N ARG A 413 -24.77 18.84 -1.05
CA ARG A 413 -24.31 18.03 -2.20
C ARG A 413 -23.85 18.85 -3.40
N GLU A 414 -24.59 19.89 -3.78
CA GLU A 414 -24.24 20.70 -4.96
C GLU A 414 -22.95 21.53 -4.74
N GLU A 415 -22.75 22.04 -3.51
CA GLU A 415 -21.52 22.70 -3.08
C GLU A 415 -20.32 21.73 -3.12
N TYR A 416 -20.50 20.52 -2.61
CA TYR A 416 -19.45 19.49 -2.60
C TYR A 416 -19.03 19.06 -4.01
N ILE A 417 -19.99 18.83 -4.91
CA ILE A 417 -19.71 18.48 -6.31
C ILE A 417 -19.04 19.65 -7.05
N ALA A 418 -19.42 20.90 -6.75
CA ALA A 418 -18.74 22.08 -7.28
C ALA A 418 -17.29 22.19 -6.78
N ALA A 419 -17.03 21.95 -5.49
CA ALA A 419 -15.69 21.94 -4.92
C ALA A 419 -14.78 20.87 -5.56
N CYS A 420 -15.29 19.65 -5.76
CA CYS A 420 -14.55 18.59 -6.46
C CYS A 420 -14.15 19.00 -7.88
N ARG A 421 -15.02 19.73 -8.59
CA ARG A 421 -14.83 20.18 -9.98
C ARG A 421 -14.01 21.47 -10.13
N LEU A 422 -13.93 22.31 -9.09
CA LEU A 422 -13.10 23.52 -9.09
C LEU A 422 -11.63 23.19 -9.44
N HIS A 423 -11.13 22.09 -8.89
CA HIS A 423 -9.79 21.57 -9.14
C HIS A 423 -9.68 20.73 -10.44
N GLN A 424 -10.67 20.77 -11.33
CA GLN A 424 -10.66 20.05 -12.62
C GLN A 424 -10.73 20.97 -13.85
N THR A 425 -11.09 22.25 -13.69
CA THR A 425 -11.39 23.17 -14.81
C THR A 425 -10.17 23.80 -15.51
N SER A 426 -8.92 23.48 -15.12
CA SER A 426 -7.75 23.76 -15.97
C SER A 426 -7.69 22.79 -17.14
N GLY A 427 -8.43 23.10 -18.21
CA GLY A 427 -8.69 22.22 -19.36
C GLY A 427 -7.45 21.71 -20.12
N GLU A 428 -6.28 22.30 -19.88
CA GLU A 428 -4.98 21.81 -20.34
C GLU A 428 -4.65 20.41 -19.79
N ARG A 429 -5.12 20.07 -18.58
CA ARG A 429 -4.76 18.81 -17.93
C ARG A 429 -5.32 17.59 -18.66
N GLY A 430 -6.54 17.69 -19.19
CA GLY A 430 -7.18 16.62 -19.95
C GLY A 430 -6.49 16.38 -21.29
N SER A 431 -6.11 17.44 -22.02
CA SER A 431 -5.41 17.33 -23.30
C SER A 431 -3.95 16.90 -23.14
N ALA A 432 -3.21 17.46 -22.18
CA ALA A 432 -1.82 17.09 -21.91
C ALA A 432 -1.70 15.63 -21.44
N PHE A 433 -2.56 15.19 -20.52
CA PHE A 433 -2.58 13.79 -20.07
C PHE A 433 -3.01 12.84 -21.20
N ALA A 434 -4.01 13.19 -22.02
CA ALA A 434 -4.41 12.36 -23.15
C ALA A 434 -3.31 12.25 -24.23
N ALA A 435 -2.58 13.34 -24.49
CA ALA A 435 -1.43 13.33 -25.41
C ALA A 435 -0.27 12.48 -24.87
N ALA A 436 0.09 12.64 -23.60
CA ALA A 436 1.11 11.82 -22.93
C ALA A 436 0.70 10.33 -22.86
N ALA A 437 -0.58 10.03 -22.66
CA ALA A 437 -1.13 8.68 -22.70
C ALA A 437 -1.03 8.05 -24.10
N ALA A 438 -1.37 8.80 -25.15
CA ALA A 438 -1.26 8.33 -26.53
C ALA A 438 0.21 8.05 -26.93
N ALA A 439 1.13 8.97 -26.61
CA ALA A 439 2.56 8.77 -26.85
C ALA A 439 3.10 7.52 -26.13
N ALA A 440 2.73 7.33 -24.86
CA ALA A 440 3.14 6.16 -24.08
C ALA A 440 2.61 4.82 -24.64
N THR A 441 1.40 4.78 -25.23
CA THR A 441 0.90 3.57 -25.90
C THR A 441 1.59 3.29 -27.24
N GLU A 442 2.05 4.33 -27.96
CA GLU A 442 2.89 4.15 -29.15
C GLU A 442 4.29 3.60 -28.79
N GLU A 443 4.91 4.08 -27.70
CA GLU A 443 6.18 3.54 -27.21
C GLU A 443 6.09 2.07 -26.78
N ASP A 444 5.07 1.71 -25.98
CA ASP A 444 4.81 0.33 -25.54
C ASP A 444 4.48 -0.59 -26.74
N GLY A 445 3.74 -0.08 -27.73
CA GLY A 445 3.50 -0.77 -29.00
C GLY A 445 4.80 -1.05 -29.76
N GLY A 446 5.62 -0.03 -30.00
CA GLY A 446 6.91 -0.16 -30.68
C GLY A 446 7.93 -1.00 -29.91
N PHE A 447 7.90 -0.98 -28.57
CA PHE A 447 8.74 -1.85 -27.74
C PHE A 447 8.34 -3.32 -27.86
N ARG A 448 7.04 -3.64 -27.76
CA ARG A 448 6.55 -5.01 -28.00
C ARG A 448 6.84 -5.50 -29.42
N GLN A 449 6.70 -4.64 -30.42
CA GLN A 449 7.00 -5.00 -31.82
C GLN A 449 8.49 -5.32 -32.01
N ARG A 450 9.39 -4.55 -31.36
CA ARG A 450 10.83 -4.83 -31.34
C ARG A 450 11.17 -6.13 -30.60
N GLN A 451 10.55 -6.41 -29.45
CA GLN A 451 10.73 -7.70 -28.75
C GLN A 451 10.25 -8.90 -29.59
N GLN A 452 9.11 -8.78 -30.27
CA GLN A 452 8.60 -9.83 -31.16
C GLN A 452 9.52 -10.06 -32.37
N GLN A 453 10.10 -9.00 -32.95
CA GLN A 453 11.10 -9.12 -34.01
C GLN A 453 12.41 -9.76 -33.53
N GLN A 454 12.88 -9.46 -32.32
CA GLN A 454 14.05 -10.11 -31.72
C GLN A 454 13.81 -11.61 -31.47
N GLN A 455 12.66 -11.98 -30.89
CA GLN A 455 12.29 -13.39 -30.68
C GLN A 455 12.10 -14.15 -32.01
N ALA A 456 11.54 -13.51 -33.05
CA ALA A 456 11.46 -14.09 -34.39
C ALA A 456 12.85 -14.26 -35.05
N GLY A 457 13.82 -13.40 -34.71
CA GLY A 457 15.22 -13.53 -35.10
C GLY A 457 15.92 -14.73 -34.46
N GLU A 458 15.80 -14.89 -33.14
CA GLU A 458 16.41 -16.02 -32.41
C GLU A 458 15.89 -17.40 -32.84
N VAL A 459 14.61 -17.49 -33.23
CA VAL A 459 14.01 -18.74 -33.74
C VAL A 459 14.59 -19.13 -35.11
N ARG A 460 15.13 -18.18 -35.89
CA ARG A 460 15.76 -18.45 -37.20
C ARG A 460 17.25 -18.78 -37.15
N SER A 461 17.94 -18.58 -36.02
CA SER A 461 19.40 -18.78 -35.92
C SER A 461 19.83 -20.09 -35.24
N ARG A 462 18.89 -20.89 -34.71
CA ARG A 462 19.20 -22.14 -33.97
C ARG A 462 19.11 -23.39 -34.84
N THR A 463 20.18 -23.66 -35.57
CA THR A 463 20.44 -25.00 -36.16
C THR A 463 20.51 -26.05 -35.04
N PRO A 464 19.82 -27.20 -35.15
CA PRO A 464 19.84 -28.21 -34.08
C PRO A 464 21.20 -28.92 -33.98
N PRO A 465 21.67 -29.27 -32.77
CA PRO A 465 22.93 -29.96 -32.57
C PRO A 465 22.87 -31.43 -33.02
N LEU A 466 23.97 -31.92 -33.61
CA LEU A 466 24.14 -33.33 -34.00
C LEU A 466 24.32 -34.24 -32.77
N ALA A 467 23.70 -35.42 -32.82
CA ALA A 467 23.85 -36.46 -31.80
C ALA A 467 25.13 -37.31 -32.05
N PRO A 468 25.78 -37.84 -31.00
CA PRO A 468 27.05 -38.54 -31.14
C PRO A 468 26.92 -40.00 -31.60
N GLY A 469 27.41 -40.28 -32.81
CA GLY A 469 28.18 -41.46 -33.20
C GLY A 469 27.68 -42.88 -32.83
N ALA A 470 27.21 -43.60 -33.85
CA ALA A 470 27.38 -45.06 -33.97
C ALA A 470 28.16 -45.37 -35.26
N ALA A 471 28.97 -46.44 -35.27
CA ALA A 471 29.90 -46.71 -36.36
C ALA A 471 29.23 -47.35 -37.60
N GLY A 472 29.67 -46.98 -38.80
CA GLY A 472 29.14 -47.52 -40.06
C GLY A 472 29.92 -47.08 -41.30
N THR A 473 30.56 -48.04 -41.95
CA THR A 473 31.42 -47.94 -43.14
C THR A 473 30.80 -47.33 -44.42
N ALA A 474 31.47 -46.30 -44.95
CA ALA A 474 31.94 -46.18 -46.35
C ALA A 474 31.00 -45.99 -47.57
N VAL A 475 31.60 -45.42 -48.62
CA VAL A 475 31.22 -45.38 -50.07
C VAL A 475 30.07 -44.47 -50.54
N GLY A 476 30.45 -43.28 -51.06
CA GLY A 476 30.26 -42.91 -52.47
C GLY A 476 28.94 -42.25 -52.98
N ALA A 477 29.11 -41.16 -53.75
CA ALA A 477 28.18 -40.62 -54.77
C ALA A 477 26.76 -40.16 -54.33
N SER A 478 25.97 -39.37 -55.08
CA SER A 478 26.27 -38.26 -56.03
C SER A 478 24.95 -37.56 -56.46
N GLY A 479 24.89 -36.22 -56.45
CA GLY A 479 23.99 -35.40 -57.30
C GLY A 479 22.48 -35.29 -57.00
N GLY A 480 21.85 -34.25 -57.56
CA GLY A 480 20.58 -34.45 -58.28
C GLY A 480 19.26 -33.85 -57.78
N ASN A 481 19.12 -32.51 -57.81
CA ASN A 481 17.96 -31.74 -58.31
C ASN A 481 16.48 -32.28 -58.31
N ALA A 482 15.61 -31.38 -57.81
CA ALA A 482 14.41 -30.80 -58.49
C ALA A 482 12.99 -31.41 -58.37
N ALA A 483 12.01 -30.50 -58.62
CA ALA A 483 10.55 -30.65 -58.74
C ALA A 483 9.79 -31.03 -57.43
N ALA A 484 8.62 -30.48 -57.07
CA ALA A 484 7.41 -30.07 -57.82
C ALA A 484 6.69 -31.28 -58.46
N ASP A 485 5.36 -31.44 -58.41
CA ASP A 485 4.29 -30.44 -58.32
C ASP A 485 2.96 -31.05 -57.82
N ALA A 486 1.93 -30.22 -57.58
CA ALA A 486 0.49 -30.56 -57.60
C ALA A 486 -0.09 -31.65 -56.62
N ALA A 487 -1.41 -31.86 -56.51
CA ALA A 487 -2.56 -30.96 -56.35
C ALA A 487 -3.84 -31.78 -56.01
N ALA A 488 -4.87 -31.16 -55.40
CA ALA A 488 -6.31 -31.50 -55.47
C ALA A 488 -6.79 -32.91 -55.02
N ALA A 489 -8.06 -33.16 -54.64
CA ALA A 489 -9.16 -32.34 -54.12
C ALA A 489 -10.28 -33.29 -53.57
N ALA A 490 -11.39 -32.72 -53.09
CA ALA A 490 -12.65 -33.34 -52.62
C ALA A 490 -12.57 -34.16 -51.30
N ALA A 491 -13.52 -34.17 -50.36
CA ALA A 491 -14.84 -33.54 -50.08
C ALA A 491 -15.97 -34.57 -49.84
N ASP A 492 -16.93 -34.15 -49.00
CA ASP A 492 -18.19 -34.82 -48.60
C ASP A 492 -18.09 -36.16 -47.81
N GLY A 493 -19.02 -36.47 -46.88
CA GLY A 493 -20.09 -35.61 -46.35
C GLY A 493 -20.95 -36.20 -45.20
N LEU A 494 -21.39 -35.30 -44.32
CA LEU A 494 -22.61 -35.30 -43.46
C LEU A 494 -23.04 -36.50 -42.56
N THR A 495 -23.03 -36.23 -41.24
CA THR A 495 -24.11 -36.56 -40.23
C THR A 495 -24.38 -38.05 -39.87
N SER A 496 -24.81 -38.44 -38.66
CA SER A 496 -25.75 -37.81 -37.71
C SER A 496 -25.80 -38.52 -36.32
N VAL A 497 -26.60 -37.97 -35.38
CA VAL A 497 -27.21 -38.61 -34.17
C VAL A 497 -26.35 -38.90 -32.91
N LEU A 498 -26.95 -38.57 -31.75
CA LEU A 498 -26.56 -38.80 -30.34
C LEU A 498 -27.60 -39.75 -29.67
N PRO A 499 -27.51 -40.13 -28.37
CA PRO A 499 -26.37 -40.42 -27.49
C PRO A 499 -26.53 -41.82 -26.79
N ARG A 500 -25.59 -42.21 -25.90
CA ARG A 500 -25.94 -42.83 -24.59
C ARG A 500 -24.76 -42.95 -23.61
N GLU A 501 -25.10 -42.99 -22.32
CA GLU A 501 -24.18 -43.15 -21.19
C GLU A 501 -23.68 -44.59 -21.03
N ARG A 502 -22.57 -44.78 -20.29
CA ARG A 502 -22.48 -45.86 -19.29
C ARG A 502 -21.38 -45.66 -18.24
N THR A 503 -21.79 -45.65 -16.98
CA THR A 503 -20.94 -45.78 -15.79
C THR A 503 -20.33 -47.18 -15.66
N LYS A 504 -19.14 -47.28 -15.06
CA LYS A 504 -18.64 -48.52 -14.42
C LYS A 504 -17.78 -48.20 -13.18
N GLN A 505 -18.07 -48.90 -12.09
CA GLN A 505 -17.24 -48.97 -10.88
C GLN A 505 -16.62 -50.37 -10.76
N MET A 506 -15.42 -50.45 -10.18
CA MET A 506 -14.84 -51.58 -9.43
C MET A 506 -13.50 -51.04 -8.85
N THR A 507 -13.24 -50.98 -7.53
CA THR A 507 -12.89 -52.06 -6.57
C THR A 507 -11.82 -53.03 -7.10
N ARG A 508 -10.78 -53.42 -6.35
CA ARG A 508 -10.59 -53.58 -4.89
C ARG A 508 -9.08 -53.58 -4.54
N ARG A 509 -8.70 -53.50 -3.24
CA ARG A 509 -7.42 -53.92 -2.54
C ARG A 509 -6.14 -54.10 -3.39
N GLY A 510 -4.96 -53.57 -3.06
CA GLY A 510 -4.39 -53.17 -1.75
C GLY A 510 -2.86 -53.01 -1.87
N GLU A 511 -2.00 -53.13 -0.85
CA GLU A 511 -2.08 -53.06 0.63
C GLU A 511 -0.60 -53.12 1.16
N LEU A 512 -0.20 -52.37 2.23
CA LEU A 512 1.18 -52.26 2.82
C LEU A 512 2.25 -51.53 1.93
N THR A 513 3.39 -50.97 2.41
CA THR A 513 4.10 -50.94 3.73
C THR A 513 4.62 -49.54 4.13
N SER A 514 4.69 -49.26 5.45
CA SER A 514 5.62 -48.34 6.18
C SER A 514 5.78 -46.85 5.75
N GLY A 515 5.89 -45.88 6.66
CA GLY A 515 6.19 -45.97 8.09
C GLY A 515 5.60 -44.85 8.96
N ASN A 516 5.46 -45.19 10.24
CA ASN A 516 4.90 -44.43 11.37
C ASN A 516 5.64 -43.09 11.64
N VAL A 517 5.09 -42.00 12.23
CA VAL A 517 3.88 -41.63 13.01
C VAL A 517 4.33 -41.03 14.35
N TRP A 518 3.99 -39.74 14.58
CA TRP A 518 3.58 -39.05 15.84
C TRP A 518 4.22 -39.46 17.20
N TYR A 519 3.86 -38.99 18.41
CA TYR A 519 2.85 -38.04 18.95
C TYR A 519 3.39 -37.52 20.31
N ALA A 520 2.96 -36.35 20.78
CA ALA A 520 3.03 -36.02 22.22
C ALA A 520 1.94 -35.01 22.64
N ALA A 521 0.79 -35.52 23.10
CA ALA A 521 -0.09 -34.79 24.00
C ALA A 521 0.02 -35.44 25.38
N MET A 522 0.29 -34.67 26.44
CA MET A 522 0.38 -35.19 27.80
C MET A 522 -0.97 -35.12 28.52
N GLY A 523 -1.24 -36.08 29.40
CA GLY A 523 -2.44 -36.10 30.22
C GLY A 523 -2.17 -36.44 31.69
N ASN A 524 -2.61 -35.54 32.57
CA ASN A 524 -3.27 -35.79 33.86
C ASN A 524 -2.47 -36.47 35.01
N SER A 525 -2.50 -35.84 36.20
CA SER A 525 -2.10 -36.47 37.47
C SER A 525 -2.94 -36.04 38.70
N ARG A 526 -4.07 -36.75 38.91
CA ARG A 526 -4.69 -37.17 40.20
C ARG A 526 -5.17 -36.13 41.24
N GLY A 527 -6.44 -36.29 41.65
CA GLY A 527 -7.01 -35.87 42.95
C GLY A 527 -8.29 -35.01 42.82
N GLY A 528 -9.38 -35.24 43.57
CA GLY A 528 -9.70 -36.38 44.44
C GLY A 528 -10.99 -36.16 45.25
N GLY A 529 -12.07 -36.89 44.95
CA GLY A 529 -13.40 -36.76 45.60
C GLY A 529 -14.23 -35.55 45.12
N GLY A 530 -15.57 -35.53 45.23
CA GLY A 530 -16.50 -36.60 45.61
C GLY A 530 -17.85 -36.04 46.11
N GLY A 531 -18.96 -36.30 45.40
CA GLY A 531 -20.30 -35.85 45.84
C GLY A 531 -21.42 -36.01 44.80
N SER A 532 -22.58 -36.51 45.24
CA SER A 532 -23.88 -36.51 44.53
C SER A 532 -24.55 -35.13 44.55
N GLY A 533 -25.51 -34.77 43.69
CA GLY A 533 -26.18 -35.54 42.61
C GLY A 533 -27.50 -34.86 42.19
N SER A 534 -28.40 -35.63 41.53
CA SER A 534 -29.82 -35.32 41.24
C SER A 534 -30.19 -34.08 40.38
N SER A 535 -30.64 -34.38 39.15
CA SER A 535 -31.65 -33.65 38.33
C SER A 535 -33.06 -33.74 39.00
N PRO A 536 -34.23 -33.26 38.44
CA PRO A 536 -34.49 -32.87 37.04
C PRO A 536 -35.53 -31.73 36.74
N SER A 537 -35.73 -31.51 35.43
CA SER A 537 -36.99 -31.21 34.70
C SER A 537 -37.77 -29.89 34.86
N ASN A 538 -37.80 -29.13 33.75
CA ASN A 538 -38.98 -28.62 33.01
C ASN A 538 -40.33 -28.45 33.74
N THR A 539 -40.97 -27.28 33.52
CA THR A 539 -42.19 -27.22 32.67
C THR A 539 -42.54 -25.80 32.21
N THR A 540 -43.40 -25.71 31.19
CA THR A 540 -43.90 -24.48 30.55
C THR A 540 -45.23 -24.01 31.16
N SER A 541 -45.54 -22.72 31.05
CA SER A 541 -46.90 -22.24 30.75
C SER A 541 -46.89 -20.77 30.27
N SER A 542 -48.05 -20.21 29.92
CA SER A 542 -48.18 -18.89 29.29
C SER A 542 -49.52 -18.21 29.63
N ARG A 543 -49.62 -16.91 29.27
CA ARG A 543 -50.80 -16.02 29.31
C ARG A 543 -51.15 -15.37 30.66
N GLY A 544 -51.45 -14.07 30.57
CA GLY A 544 -52.08 -13.24 31.60
C GLY A 544 -52.25 -11.81 31.04
N ARG A 545 -53.46 -11.25 31.05
CA ARG A 545 -53.83 -9.96 30.40
C ARG A 545 -54.97 -9.32 31.17
N GLN A 546 -54.85 -8.04 31.57
CA GLN A 546 -55.90 -7.07 31.99
C GLN A 546 -55.28 -5.98 32.90
N THR A 547 -55.80 -4.75 33.09
CA THR A 547 -56.59 -3.77 32.27
C THR A 547 -56.58 -2.40 33.01
N ALA A 548 -57.21 -1.37 32.42
CA ALA A 548 -57.70 -0.13 33.05
C ALA A 548 -56.67 0.97 33.39
N SER A 549 -57.00 2.27 33.29
CA SER A 549 -58.17 2.93 32.66
C SER A 549 -57.96 4.44 32.42
N ASN A 550 -58.72 4.98 31.47
CA ASN A 550 -59.28 6.35 31.34
C ASN A 550 -59.02 7.35 32.50
N ASN A 551 -58.85 8.66 32.23
CA ASN A 551 -59.88 9.48 31.57
C ASN A 551 -59.40 10.82 30.93
N ASN A 552 -60.23 11.27 29.97
CA ASN A 552 -60.56 12.63 29.47
C ASN A 552 -59.96 13.87 30.18
N GLY A 553 -59.78 15.04 29.53
CA GLY A 553 -60.17 15.55 28.18
C GLY A 553 -59.91 17.08 28.12
N SER A 554 -60.31 17.89 27.13
CA SER A 554 -60.96 17.67 25.82
C SER A 554 -61.06 18.99 25.01
N GLY A 555 -60.84 18.96 23.68
CA GLY A 555 -61.22 20.03 22.71
C GLY A 555 -60.26 21.25 22.60
N GLY A 556 -60.28 22.04 21.51
CA GLY A 556 -60.95 21.81 20.22
C GLY A 556 -61.13 23.04 19.30
N CYS A 557 -60.62 22.97 18.07
CA CYS A 557 -61.07 23.65 16.83
C CYS A 557 -60.99 25.20 16.63
N GLY A 558 -60.26 25.60 15.56
CA GLY A 558 -60.73 26.60 14.56
C GLY A 558 -60.19 28.04 14.61
N GLY A 559 -60.07 28.71 13.45
CA GLY A 559 -59.90 30.19 13.38
C GLY A 559 -58.95 30.74 12.29
N GLU A 560 -59.47 30.96 11.09
CA GLU A 560 -58.82 31.49 9.87
C GLU A 560 -58.41 33.00 9.85
N VAL A 561 -57.46 33.31 8.95
CA VAL A 561 -57.27 34.56 8.14
C VAL A 561 -56.88 35.92 8.78
N GLY A 562 -55.87 36.57 8.17
CA GLY A 562 -55.57 38.01 8.23
C GLY A 562 -54.26 38.38 8.96
N GLY A 563 -53.43 39.34 8.53
CA GLY A 563 -53.43 40.15 7.30
C GLY A 563 -53.03 41.61 7.55
N GLY A 564 -51.82 42.05 7.17
CA GLY A 564 -51.43 43.48 7.23
C GLY A 564 -49.94 43.79 7.04
N THR A 565 -49.65 44.70 6.12
CA THR A 565 -48.38 45.44 5.98
C THR A 565 -48.66 46.93 6.24
N PRO A 566 -47.78 47.66 6.94
CA PRO A 566 -46.93 48.67 6.28
C PRO A 566 -45.54 48.80 6.95
N ALA A 567 -44.57 49.63 6.55
CA ALA A 567 -44.10 50.27 5.30
C ALA A 567 -43.11 51.39 5.71
N GLY A 568 -42.15 51.76 4.82
CA GLY A 568 -41.08 52.75 5.10
C GLY A 568 -39.94 52.16 5.96
N GLY A 569 -38.66 52.48 5.80
CA GLY A 569 -37.89 53.49 5.05
C GLY A 569 -36.47 53.53 5.70
N ARG A 570 -35.41 54.18 5.21
CA ARG A 570 -35.22 55.14 4.12
C ARG A 570 -33.69 55.41 3.97
N GLU A 571 -33.15 55.61 2.75
CA GLU A 571 -31.80 56.17 2.44
C GLU A 571 -30.55 55.43 3.03
N GLY A 572 -29.30 55.61 2.58
CA GLY A 572 -28.76 56.26 1.37
C GLY A 572 -27.26 56.66 1.49
N GLY A 573 -26.38 56.21 0.57
CA GLY A 573 -24.95 56.60 0.50
C GLY A 573 -24.01 55.94 1.54
N GLY A 574 -22.68 56.12 1.51
CA GLY A 574 -21.86 56.78 0.47
C GLY A 574 -20.48 57.32 0.92
N ILE A 575 -19.45 56.45 1.01
CA ILE A 575 -18.00 56.64 0.66
C ILE A 575 -17.23 57.92 1.13
N ALA A 576 -16.00 57.72 1.69
CA ALA A 576 -14.85 58.67 1.84
C ALA A 576 -14.97 59.81 2.91
N THR A 577 -13.92 60.42 3.51
CA THR A 577 -12.44 60.17 3.61
C THR A 577 -11.78 61.02 4.74
N GLU A 578 -10.66 60.52 5.32
CA GLU A 578 -9.46 61.24 5.84
C GLU A 578 -9.46 62.28 7.01
N GLY A 579 -8.28 62.41 7.67
CA GLY A 579 -7.85 63.48 8.60
C GLY A 579 -7.94 63.19 10.12
N GLU A 580 -7.01 63.59 11.01
CA GLU A 580 -5.65 64.17 10.87
C GLU A 580 -4.75 63.91 12.13
N VAL A 581 -3.46 63.61 11.87
CA VAL A 581 -2.19 64.22 12.35
C VAL A 581 -1.85 64.40 13.86
N LEU A 582 -0.72 63.75 14.24
CA LEU A 582 0.48 64.16 15.05
C LEU A 582 1.08 62.90 15.75
N GLU A 583 2.38 62.64 15.92
CA GLU A 583 3.68 63.09 15.35
C GLU A 583 4.67 61.87 15.48
N GLY A 584 6.01 61.82 15.27
CA GLY A 584 7.12 62.78 15.07
C GLY A 584 8.41 62.03 14.65
N GLY A 585 9.57 62.18 15.32
CA GLY A 585 10.84 61.48 14.95
C GLY A 585 11.92 61.37 16.07
N GLY A 586 13.13 60.81 15.86
CA GLY A 586 13.67 60.10 14.67
C GLY A 586 15.19 59.71 14.74
N ALA A 587 15.60 58.80 13.84
CA ALA A 587 16.93 58.57 13.20
C ALA A 587 18.31 58.41 13.96
N ARG A 588 18.87 57.17 13.87
CA ARG A 588 20.18 56.72 13.30
C ARG A 588 21.60 57.12 13.85
N LYS A 589 22.42 56.05 14.04
CA LYS A 589 23.87 55.79 13.66
C LYS A 589 25.07 56.26 14.52
N SER A 590 26.07 55.33 14.63
CA SER A 590 27.53 55.48 14.96
C SER A 590 27.92 56.07 16.34
N GLY A 591 29.08 55.76 16.96
CA GLY A 591 30.20 54.81 16.68
C GLY A 591 31.50 55.23 17.42
N GLU A 592 32.40 54.28 17.78
CA GLU A 592 33.75 54.51 18.38
C GLU A 592 33.79 55.19 19.79
N ASP A 593 34.81 55.11 20.66
CA ASP A 593 35.89 54.11 20.94
C ASP A 593 36.55 54.36 22.34
N SER A 594 37.18 53.33 22.94
CA SER A 594 38.30 53.34 23.95
C SER A 594 38.14 53.86 25.41
N GLY A 595 38.76 53.12 26.36
CA GLY A 595 39.56 53.66 27.49
C GLY A 595 39.06 53.54 28.97
N GLY A 596 39.89 52.98 29.89
CA GLY A 596 39.76 53.23 31.35
C GLY A 596 40.08 52.10 32.37
N ASP A 597 41.37 51.82 32.61
CA ASP A 597 42.10 51.14 33.72
C ASP A 597 41.39 50.59 35.01
N GLY A 598 41.95 49.50 35.60
CA GLY A 598 41.62 49.09 36.99
C GLY A 598 42.11 47.71 37.51
N ASP A 599 43.32 47.66 38.07
CA ASP A 599 43.98 46.63 38.92
C ASP A 599 43.13 45.93 40.05
N THR A 600 43.47 44.81 40.71
CA THR A 600 44.72 43.97 40.84
C THR A 600 44.49 42.56 41.44
N VAL A 601 45.40 41.59 41.14
CA VAL A 601 46.03 40.53 42.00
C VAL A 601 45.20 39.46 42.79
N GLY A 602 45.69 38.19 42.74
CA GLY A 602 45.46 37.13 43.74
C GLY A 602 44.82 35.85 43.16
N VAL A 603 45.52 34.89 42.54
CA VAL A 603 46.57 33.98 43.06
C VAL A 603 46.13 33.12 44.25
N ASP A 604 45.85 31.84 43.98
CA ASP A 604 46.49 30.75 44.75
C ASP A 604 46.67 29.47 43.92
N ARG A 605 47.57 28.58 44.35
CA ARG A 605 47.93 27.31 43.69
C ARG A 605 47.91 26.15 44.68
N VAL A 606 47.31 25.01 44.31
CA VAL A 606 47.73 23.71 44.84
C VAL A 606 47.87 22.71 43.70
N THR A 607 49.04 22.08 43.62
CA THR A 607 49.40 21.02 42.67
C THR A 607 49.99 19.85 43.46
N MET A 608 49.61 18.60 43.17
CA MET A 608 50.41 17.36 43.35
C MET A 608 49.54 16.15 42.93
N THR A 609 49.76 15.51 41.78
CA THR A 609 50.73 14.44 41.44
C THR A 609 50.34 13.00 41.84
N ILE A 610 50.11 12.21 40.78
CA ILE A 610 50.20 10.74 40.60
C ILE A 610 51.62 10.27 41.08
N PRO A 611 51.87 9.05 41.65
CA PRO A 611 51.37 7.76 41.16
C PRO A 611 50.94 6.69 42.19
N GLY A 612 50.34 5.62 41.64
CA GLY A 612 50.04 4.33 42.28
C GLY A 612 49.61 3.32 41.23
#